data_AF-A0A7Y4SNQ1-F1
#
_entry.id   AF-A0A7Y4SNQ1-F1
#
_cell.length_a   1.000
_cell.length_b   1.000
_cell.length_c   1.000
_cell.angle_alpha   90.00
_cell.angle_beta   90.00
_cell.angle_gamma   90.00
#
_symmetry.space_group_name_H-M   'P 1'
#
loop_
_entity.id
_entity.type
_entity.pdbx_description
1 polymer ?
#
loop_
_entity_poly.entity_id
_entity_poly.type
_entity_poly.pdbx_seq_one_letter_code
_entity_poly.pdbx_strand_id
1 'polypeptide(L)'
;MAAVVMLWWTWGTWPDLFIDFGRELYLPWQITEGKVLYRDLASFNGPLSPYVNAAWFRLFGVGLWSLVVGNVLIAAGLTVMLYKLLMEIGGRASAIVGGLIFVVVFWCAQLSATGNFNFITPYSHELTHGIALSTACVLASVARLDAGSKRRMSPQPCLARSLCTTAALASGC
;
A
#
# COMPACT_ATOMS: atom_id res chain seq x y z
N MET A 1 -17.64 -2.88 -3.43
CA MET A 1 -18.68 -3.90 -3.15
C MET A 1 -18.06 -5.23 -2.71
N ALA A 2 -17.20 -5.87 -3.51
CA ALA A 2 -16.58 -7.16 -3.14
C ALA A 2 -15.91 -7.14 -1.75
N ALA A 3 -15.13 -6.10 -1.44
CA ALA A 3 -14.48 -5.95 -0.13
C ALA A 3 -15.47 -5.96 1.04
N VAL A 4 -16.57 -5.19 0.93
CA VAL A 4 -17.60 -5.11 1.97
C VAL A 4 -18.31 -6.44 2.15
N VAL A 5 -18.61 -7.13 1.04
CA VAL A 5 -19.25 -8.46 1.07
C VAL A 5 -18.35 -9.47 1.77
N MET A 6 -17.06 -9.51 1.43
CA MET A 6 -16.09 -10.39 2.09
C MET A 6 -16.00 -10.06 3.58
N LEU A 7 -15.87 -8.77 3.93
CA LEU A 7 -15.78 -8.34 5.31
C LEU A 7 -16.99 -8.76 6.15
N TRP A 8 -18.18 -8.65 5.57
CA TRP A 8 -19.42 -9.07 6.22
C TRP A 8 -19.52 -10.60 6.34
N TRP A 9 -19.18 -11.34 5.28
CA TRP A 9 -19.26 -12.81 5.25
C TRP A 9 -18.35 -13.46 6.29
N THR A 10 -17.14 -12.95 6.41
CA THR A 10 -16.08 -13.52 7.26
C THR A 10 -15.93 -12.75 8.58
N TRP A 11 -16.96 -11.98 8.94
CA TRP A 11 -17.00 -11.27 10.21
C TRP A 11 -16.99 -12.25 11.38
N GLY A 12 -16.12 -12.02 12.35
CA GLY A 12 -15.99 -12.87 13.53
C GLY A 12 -15.20 -14.17 13.31
N THR A 13 -14.67 -14.41 12.10
CA THR A 13 -13.79 -15.55 11.83
C THR A 13 -12.30 -15.23 11.94
N TRP A 14 -11.94 -13.99 12.28
CA TRP A 14 -10.54 -13.55 12.43
C TRP A 14 -10.30 -12.86 13.77
N PRO A 15 -9.04 -12.77 14.24
CA PRO A 15 -7.94 -13.73 14.13
C PRO A 15 -8.06 -14.88 15.13
N ASP A 16 -7.22 -15.90 14.95
CA ASP A 16 -6.82 -16.74 16.08
C ASP A 16 -5.77 -15.98 16.91
N LEU A 17 -6.20 -15.32 17.99
CA LEU A 17 -5.33 -14.51 18.84
C LEU A 17 -4.24 -15.33 19.53
N PHE A 18 -4.49 -16.61 19.80
CA PHE A 18 -3.56 -17.47 20.54
C PHE A 18 -2.48 -18.06 19.65
N ILE A 19 -2.78 -18.23 18.36
CA ILE A 19 -1.85 -18.80 17.39
C ILE A 19 -1.22 -17.68 16.55
N ASP A 20 0.04 -17.36 16.79
CA ASP A 20 0.88 -16.50 15.95
C ASP A 20 0.51 -15.00 15.82
N PHE A 21 -0.75 -14.59 16.04
CA PHE A 21 -1.16 -13.18 15.92
C PHE A 21 -0.93 -12.36 17.20
N GLY A 22 -0.89 -13.02 18.37
CA GLY A 22 -0.72 -12.34 19.66
C GLY A 22 0.55 -11.48 19.75
N ARG A 23 1.63 -11.88 19.06
CA ARG A 23 2.87 -11.09 18.98
C ARG A 23 2.64 -9.74 18.30
N GLU A 24 1.87 -9.72 17.22
CA GLU A 24 1.60 -8.53 16.42
C GLU A 24 0.74 -7.50 17.18
N LEU A 25 -0.04 -7.96 18.18
CA LEU A 25 -0.74 -7.08 19.12
C LEU A 25 0.16 -6.66 20.29
N TYR A 26 0.96 -7.58 20.83
CA TYR A 26 1.76 -7.37 22.03
C TYR A 26 2.94 -6.42 21.81
N LEU A 27 3.73 -6.62 20.77
CA LEU A 27 4.92 -5.79 20.51
C LEU A 27 4.59 -4.29 20.39
N PRO A 28 3.66 -3.85 19.52
CA PRO A 28 3.33 -2.44 19.41
C PRO A 28 2.74 -1.87 20.71
N TRP A 29 1.94 -2.65 21.45
CA TRP A 29 1.44 -2.22 22.76
C TRP A 29 2.58 -1.98 23.76
N GLN A 30 3.55 -2.89 23.85
CA GLN A 30 4.68 -2.70 24.74
C GLN A 30 5.54 -1.48 24.34
N ILE A 31 5.65 -1.19 23.05
CA ILE A 31 6.32 0.03 22.55
C ILE A 31 5.52 1.28 22.97
N THR A 32 4.19 1.24 23.00
CA THR A 32 3.40 2.37 23.50
C THR A 32 3.64 2.63 25.00
N GLU A 33 3.93 1.59 25.78
CA GLU A 33 4.33 1.67 27.20
C GLU A 33 5.79 2.10 27.41
N GLY A 34 6.54 2.41 26.35
CA GLY A 34 7.90 2.94 26.42
C GLY A 34 9.01 1.89 26.35
N LYS A 35 8.70 0.62 26.10
CA LYS A 35 9.72 -0.40 25.83
C LYS A 35 10.35 -0.20 24.45
N VAL A 36 11.63 -0.50 24.35
CA VAL A 36 12.41 -0.37 23.12
C VAL A 36 12.63 -1.75 22.50
N LEU A 37 12.31 -1.87 21.21
CA LEU A 37 12.48 -3.11 20.45
C LEU A 37 13.95 -3.54 20.41
N TYR A 38 14.21 -4.85 20.50
CA TYR A 38 15.53 -5.50 20.61
C TYR A 38 16.34 -5.22 21.88
N ARG A 39 15.99 -4.18 22.65
CA ARG A 39 16.56 -3.93 23.99
C ARG A 39 15.73 -4.62 25.07
N ASP A 40 14.43 -4.33 25.09
CA ASP A 40 13.49 -4.79 26.12
C ASP A 40 12.55 -5.88 25.58
N LEU A 41 12.45 -6.01 24.26
CA LEU A 41 11.54 -6.90 23.56
C LEU A 41 12.29 -7.71 22.51
N ALA A 42 12.14 -9.04 22.54
CA ALA A 42 12.64 -9.90 21.49
C ALA A 42 11.74 -9.82 20.25
N SER A 43 12.35 -9.61 19.08
CA SER A 43 11.67 -9.67 17.78
C SER A 43 12.58 -10.36 16.75
N PHE A 44 11.98 -11.18 15.90
CA PHE A 44 12.65 -11.87 14.80
C PHE A 44 12.63 -11.04 13.50
N ASN A 45 11.71 -10.09 13.42
CA ASN A 45 11.41 -9.28 12.25
C ASN A 45 12.08 -7.90 12.37
N GLY A 46 12.05 -7.11 11.30
CA GLY A 46 12.53 -5.73 11.29
C GLY A 46 11.76 -4.80 12.25
N PRO A 47 12.27 -3.58 12.52
CA PRO A 47 11.64 -2.68 13.49
C PRO A 47 10.44 -1.92 12.93
N LEU A 48 10.34 -1.77 11.61
CA LEU A 48 9.42 -0.83 10.98
C LEU A 48 7.96 -1.11 11.37
N SER A 49 7.49 -2.35 11.20
CA SER A 49 6.06 -2.65 11.40
C SER A 49 5.62 -2.51 12.86
N PRO A 50 6.37 -3.02 13.87
CA PRO A 50 6.04 -2.77 15.28
C PRO A 50 5.94 -1.29 15.62
N TYR A 51 6.83 -0.44 15.12
CA TYR A 51 6.78 1.01 15.39
C TYR A 51 5.63 1.71 14.65
N VAL A 52 5.32 1.32 13.41
CA VAL A 52 4.15 1.84 12.67
C VAL A 52 2.86 1.49 13.41
N ASN A 53 2.73 0.25 13.88
CA ASN A 53 1.56 -0.18 14.63
C ASN A 53 1.50 0.46 16.02
N ALA A 54 2.64 0.70 16.68
CA ALA A 54 2.67 1.44 17.95
C ALA A 54 2.21 2.89 17.76
N ALA A 55 2.63 3.54 16.66
CA ALA A 55 2.14 4.87 16.32
C ALA A 55 0.62 4.86 16.06
N TRP A 56 0.12 3.84 15.35
CA TRP A 56 -1.32 3.63 15.15
C TRP A 56 -2.06 3.49 16.49
N PHE A 57 -1.56 2.67 17.42
CA PHE A 57 -2.15 2.52 18.75
C PHE A 57 -2.15 3.79 19.59
N ARG A 58 -1.14 4.64 19.47
CA ARG A 58 -1.14 5.95 20.14
C ARG A 58 -2.24 6.87 19.60
N LEU A 59 -2.59 6.75 18.32
CA LEU A 59 -3.60 7.60 17.67
C LEU A 59 -5.03 7.09 17.86
N PHE A 60 -5.24 5.78 17.76
CA PHE A 60 -6.58 5.17 17.69
C PHE A 60 -6.92 4.27 18.88
N GLY A 61 -5.99 4.15 19.84
CA GLY A 61 -6.12 3.28 21.00
C GLY A 61 -5.56 1.88 20.75
N VAL A 62 -5.13 1.23 21.84
CA VAL A 62 -4.64 -0.15 21.86
C VAL A 62 -5.83 -1.10 21.79
N GLY A 63 -5.83 -2.00 20.82
CA GLY A 63 -6.84 -3.05 20.73
C GLY A 63 -6.83 -3.79 19.41
N LEU A 64 -7.42 -4.98 19.40
CA LEU A 64 -7.52 -5.81 18.20
C LEU A 64 -8.26 -5.07 17.07
N TRP A 65 -9.42 -4.48 17.36
CA TRP A 65 -10.22 -3.78 16.36
C TRP A 65 -9.51 -2.55 15.79
N SER A 66 -8.75 -1.83 16.63
CA SER A 66 -7.89 -0.73 16.18
C SER A 66 -6.91 -1.23 15.11
N LEU A 67 -6.23 -2.35 15.38
CA LEU A 67 -5.27 -2.93 14.44
C LEU A 67 -5.94 -3.46 13.16
N VAL A 68 -7.08 -4.14 13.29
CA VAL A 68 -7.88 -4.65 12.17
C VAL A 68 -8.30 -3.52 11.23
N VAL A 69 -8.74 -2.38 11.77
CA VAL A 69 -9.08 -1.20 10.96
C VAL A 69 -7.85 -0.68 10.20
N GLY A 70 -6.69 -0.60 10.86
CA GLY A 70 -5.42 -0.22 10.21
C GLY A 70 -5.07 -1.16 9.05
N ASN A 71 -5.20 -2.47 9.26
CA ASN A 71 -4.93 -3.50 8.25
C ASN A 71 -5.90 -3.41 7.07
N VAL A 72 -7.19 -3.16 7.32
CA VAL A 72 -8.18 -2.93 6.25
C VAL A 72 -7.82 -1.70 5.41
N LEU A 73 -7.31 -0.63 6.02
CA LEU A 73 -6.85 0.56 5.28
C LEU A 73 -5.63 0.26 4.42
N ILE A 74 -4.67 -0.52 4.92
CA ILE A 74 -3.50 -0.96 4.15
C ILE A 74 -3.95 -1.84 2.97
N ALA A 75 -4.83 -2.82 3.22
CA ALA A 75 -5.37 -3.70 2.19
C ALA A 75 -6.16 -2.92 1.12
N ALA A 76 -6.96 -1.93 1.52
CA ALA A 76 -7.67 -1.03 0.62
C ALA A 76 -6.71 -0.19 -0.24
N GLY A 77 -5.69 0.40 0.38
CA GLY A 77 -4.64 1.13 -0.31
C GLY A 77 -3.93 0.25 -1.34
N LEU A 78 -3.57 -0.97 -0.95
CA LEU A 78 -2.91 -1.93 -1.84
C LEU A 78 -3.81 -2.36 -3.00
N THR A 79 -5.11 -2.59 -2.78
CA THR A 79 -6.06 -2.88 -3.87
C THR A 79 -6.10 -1.74 -4.89
N VAL A 80 -6.14 -0.48 -4.45
CA VAL A 80 -6.13 0.69 -5.34
C VAL A 80 -4.82 0.79 -6.12
N MET A 81 -3.70 0.55 -5.44
CA MET A 81 -2.37 0.57 -6.06
C MET A 81 -2.23 -0.52 -7.12
N LEU A 82 -2.63 -1.75 -6.82
CA LEU A 82 -2.64 -2.87 -7.77
C LEU A 82 -3.57 -2.60 -8.96
N TYR A 83 -4.75 -2.04 -8.71
CA TYR A 83 -5.68 -1.67 -9.77
C TYR A 83 -5.04 -0.68 -10.75
N LYS A 84 -4.34 0.36 -10.25
CA LYS A 84 -3.65 1.34 -11.10
C LYS A 84 -2.55 0.71 -11.95
N LEU A 85 -1.71 -0.15 -11.34
CA LEU A 85 -0.65 -0.85 -12.08
C LEU A 85 -1.23 -1.75 -13.17
N LEU A 86 -2.24 -2.55 -12.83
CA LEU A 86 -2.85 -3.49 -13.78
C LEU A 86 -3.62 -2.76 -14.90
N MET A 87 -4.20 -1.60 -14.60
CA MET A 87 -4.82 -0.74 -15.61
C MET A 87 -3.82 -0.31 -16.67
N GLU A 88 -2.58 0.00 -16.25
CA GLU A 88 -1.52 0.46 -17.13
C GLU A 88 -0.89 -0.68 -17.94
N ILE A 89 -0.69 -1.84 -17.32
CA ILE A 89 -0.04 -2.99 -17.95
C ILE A 89 -1.00 -3.75 -18.88
N GLY A 90 -2.22 -4.03 -18.42
CA GLY A 90 -3.13 -4.99 -19.06
C GLY A 90 -4.54 -4.47 -19.28
N GLY A 91 -4.79 -3.18 -19.06
CA GLY A 91 -6.09 -2.55 -19.25
C GLY A 91 -7.16 -2.95 -18.23
N ARG A 92 -8.41 -2.57 -18.54
CA ARG A 92 -9.53 -2.60 -17.58
C ARG A 92 -9.92 -3.99 -17.09
N ALA A 93 -9.92 -4.99 -17.97
CA ALA A 93 -10.30 -6.35 -17.59
C ALA A 93 -9.31 -6.93 -16.58
N SER A 94 -8.00 -6.82 -16.88
CA SER A 94 -6.91 -7.28 -16.02
C SER A 94 -6.95 -6.62 -14.64
N ALA A 95 -7.19 -5.30 -14.59
CA ALA A 95 -7.28 -4.57 -13.34
C ALA A 95 -8.48 -4.98 -12.47
N ILE A 96 -9.64 -5.20 -13.08
CA ILE A 96 -10.84 -5.64 -12.35
C ILE A 96 -10.64 -7.06 -11.83
N VAL A 97 -10.21 -8.00 -12.69
CA VAL A 97 -10.01 -9.40 -12.31
C VAL A 97 -8.93 -9.53 -11.24
N GLY A 98 -7.78 -8.87 -11.41
CA GLY A 98 -6.71 -8.89 -10.41
C GLY A 98 -7.12 -8.27 -9.08
N GLY A 99 -7.84 -7.15 -9.10
CA GLY A 99 -8.38 -6.53 -7.88
C GLY A 99 -9.41 -7.43 -7.16
N LEU A 100 -10.29 -8.09 -7.91
CA LEU A 100 -11.26 -9.05 -7.35
C LEU A 100 -10.56 -10.25 -6.73
N ILE A 101 -9.57 -10.84 -7.42
CA ILE A 101 -8.77 -11.95 -6.88
C ILE A 101 -8.07 -11.52 -5.60
N PHE A 102 -7.45 -10.34 -5.59
CA PHE A 102 -6.78 -9.82 -4.39
C PHE A 102 -7.74 -9.71 -3.19
N VAL A 103 -8.93 -9.15 -3.41
CA VAL A 103 -9.94 -8.99 -2.35
C VAL A 103 -10.50 -10.32 -1.89
N VAL A 104 -10.86 -11.22 -2.80
CA VAL A 104 -11.53 -12.49 -2.44
C VAL A 104 -10.56 -13.46 -1.79
N VAL A 105 -9.32 -13.54 -2.30
CA VAL A 105 -8.35 -14.57 -1.87
C VAL A 105 -7.42 -14.05 -0.77
N PHE A 106 -7.03 -12.79 -0.78
CA PHE A 106 -5.94 -12.33 0.10
C PHE A 106 -6.40 -11.42 1.23
N TRP A 107 -7.52 -10.69 1.11
CA TRP A 107 -7.97 -9.84 2.22
C TRP A 107 -8.28 -10.66 3.46
N CYS A 108 -9.09 -11.71 3.31
CA CYS A 108 -9.67 -12.39 4.46
C CYS A 108 -9.87 -13.90 4.33
N ALA A 109 -9.39 -14.53 3.26
CA ALA A 109 -9.58 -15.96 3.10
C ALA A 109 -8.81 -16.73 4.18
N GLN A 110 -9.46 -17.75 4.73
CA GLN A 110 -8.86 -18.72 5.62
C GLN A 110 -8.55 -19.98 4.82
N LEU A 111 -7.37 -20.01 4.18
CA LEU A 111 -6.92 -21.12 3.34
C LEU A 111 -6.20 -22.22 4.13
N SER A 112 -6.02 -22.02 5.44
CA SER A 112 -5.39 -22.92 6.40
C SER A 112 -6.31 -23.12 7.60
N ALA A 113 -6.02 -24.11 8.44
CA ALA A 113 -6.71 -24.27 9.74
C ALA A 113 -6.62 -22.99 10.59
N THR A 114 -5.52 -22.23 10.46
CA THR A 114 -5.31 -20.97 11.18
C THR A 114 -5.76 -19.76 10.38
N GLY A 115 -6.57 -18.89 11.00
CA GLY A 115 -7.14 -17.67 10.40
C GLY A 115 -6.20 -16.47 10.26
N ASN A 116 -4.87 -16.70 10.20
CA ASN A 116 -3.87 -15.63 10.31
C ASN A 116 -2.94 -15.47 9.08
N PHE A 117 -3.36 -15.95 7.90
CA PHE A 117 -2.59 -15.85 6.64
C PHE A 117 -3.28 -14.94 5.61
N ASN A 118 -3.88 -13.86 6.08
CA ASN A 118 -4.58 -12.89 5.25
C ASN A 118 -4.15 -11.45 5.60
N PHE A 119 -4.58 -10.46 4.83
CA PHE A 119 -4.15 -9.07 5.03
C PHE A 119 -4.82 -8.38 6.23
N ILE A 120 -5.96 -8.88 6.73
CA ILE A 120 -6.64 -8.29 7.90
C ILE A 120 -6.00 -8.75 9.20
N THR A 121 -5.58 -10.01 9.26
CA THR A 121 -4.89 -10.62 10.41
C THR A 121 -3.65 -11.38 9.94
N PRO A 122 -2.60 -10.69 9.50
CA PRO A 122 -1.40 -11.35 9.00
C PRO A 122 -0.55 -11.95 10.12
N TYR A 123 0.10 -13.08 9.84
CA TYR A 123 1.11 -13.69 10.69
C TYR A 123 2.26 -12.72 11.05
N SER A 124 2.61 -11.83 10.13
CA SER A 124 3.63 -10.80 10.32
C SER A 124 3.29 -9.56 9.53
N HIS A 125 3.25 -8.41 10.22
CA HIS A 125 2.99 -7.13 9.58
C HIS A 125 4.13 -6.65 8.65
N GLU A 126 5.32 -7.24 8.73
CA GLU A 126 6.41 -6.89 7.82
C GLU A 126 6.06 -7.19 6.36
N LEU A 127 5.35 -8.29 6.11
CA LEU A 127 4.95 -8.66 4.75
C LEU A 127 3.88 -7.67 4.22
N THR A 128 2.90 -7.31 5.04
CA THR A 128 1.84 -6.37 4.64
C THR A 128 2.39 -4.98 4.36
N HIS A 129 3.24 -4.45 5.25
CA HIS A 129 3.86 -3.15 5.04
C HIS A 129 4.89 -3.18 3.90
N GLY A 130 5.70 -4.23 3.81
CA GLY A 130 6.71 -4.39 2.76
C GLY A 130 6.12 -4.46 1.36
N ILE A 131 5.03 -5.22 1.17
CA ILE A 131 4.33 -5.29 -0.12
C ILE A 131 3.66 -3.95 -0.44
N ALA A 132 3.03 -3.30 0.53
CA ALA A 132 2.42 -1.99 0.33
C ALA A 132 3.45 -0.93 -0.11
N LEU A 133 4.58 -0.85 0.60
CA LEU A 133 5.65 0.11 0.31
C LEU A 133 6.36 -0.19 -1.02
N SER A 134 6.64 -1.46 -1.32
CA SER A 134 7.27 -1.83 -2.60
C SER A 134 6.35 -1.53 -3.79
N THR A 135 5.05 -1.82 -3.68
CA THR A 135 4.06 -1.49 -4.71
C THR A 135 3.94 0.03 -4.90
N ALA A 136 3.94 0.79 -3.79
CA ALA A 136 3.94 2.25 -3.84
C ALA A 136 5.20 2.80 -4.53
N CYS A 137 6.37 2.21 -4.27
CA CYS A 137 7.63 2.59 -4.92
C CYS A 137 7.60 2.34 -6.44
N VAL A 138 7.08 1.19 -6.87
CA VAL A 138 6.91 0.86 -8.30
C VAL A 138 5.96 1.87 -8.95
N LEU A 139 4.80 2.13 -8.36
CA LEU A 139 3.85 3.13 -8.87
C LEU A 139 4.46 4.53 -8.98
N ALA A 140 5.22 4.96 -7.98
CA ALA A 140 5.88 6.26 -8.00
C ALA A 140 6.93 6.33 -9.12
N SER A 141 7.64 5.23 -9.38
CA SER A 141 8.63 5.12 -10.45
C SER A 141 7.96 5.22 -11.82
N VAL A 142 6.86 4.49 -12.03
CA VAL A 142 6.06 4.52 -13.26
C VAL A 142 5.50 5.92 -13.52
N ALA A 143 4.89 6.55 -12.51
CA ALA A 143 4.37 7.91 -12.62
C ALA A 143 5.46 8.94 -12.98
N ARG A 144 6.70 8.75 -12.51
CA ARG A 144 7.84 9.60 -12.88
C ARG A 144 8.27 9.42 -14.32
N LEU A 145 8.30 8.18 -14.81
CA LEU A 145 8.63 7.87 -16.20
C LEU A 145 7.62 8.50 -17.17
N ASP A 146 6.33 8.40 -16.86
CA ASP A 146 5.26 9.03 -17.63
C ASP A 146 5.36 10.56 -17.66
N ALA A 147 5.64 11.18 -16.51
CA ALA A 147 5.84 12.62 -16.42
C ALA A 147 7.10 13.09 -17.19
N GLY A 148 8.13 12.23 -17.27
CA GLY A 148 9.32 12.47 -18.09
C GLY A 148 9.02 12.35 -19.59
N SER A 149 8.29 11.32 -19.99
CA SER A 149 7.86 11.08 -21.38
C SER A 149 7.02 12.25 -21.91
N LYS A 150 6.00 12.68 -21.15
CA LYS A 150 5.15 13.83 -21.52
C LYS A 150 5.94 15.14 -21.65
N ARG A 151 6.95 15.37 -20.79
CA ARG A 151 7.84 16.54 -20.88
C ARG A 151 8.75 16.49 -22.12
N ARG A 152 9.27 15.33 -22.48
CA ARG A 152 10.07 15.14 -23.70
C ARG A 152 9.25 15.38 -24.97
N MET A 153 7.97 14.97 -24.94
CA MET A 153 7.08 15.04 -26.11
C MET A 153 6.35 16.40 -26.24
N SER A 154 6.46 17.29 -25.25
CA SER A 154 5.99 18.67 -25.43
C SER A 154 6.89 19.36 -26.48
N PRO A 155 6.34 19.92 -27.56
CA PRO A 155 7.14 20.67 -28.50
C PRO A 155 7.73 21.86 -27.75
N GLN A 156 9.05 21.90 -27.60
CA GLN A 156 9.74 23.09 -27.10
C GLN A 156 9.30 24.28 -27.96
N PRO A 157 8.71 25.35 -27.40
CA PRO A 157 8.37 26.56 -28.16
C PRO A 157 9.60 27.38 -28.61
N CYS A 158 10.82 26.84 -28.51
CA CYS A 158 12.05 27.61 -28.47
C CYS A 158 12.89 27.58 -29.76
N LEU A 159 12.31 27.25 -30.92
CA LEU A 159 13.01 27.44 -32.20
C LEU A 159 12.15 27.98 -33.35
N ALA A 160 10.92 28.41 -33.08
CA ALA A 160 10.11 29.16 -34.06
C ALA A 160 10.24 30.69 -33.89
N ARG A 161 10.82 31.16 -32.77
CA ARG A 161 10.92 32.60 -32.47
C ARG A 161 12.23 33.26 -32.92
N SER A 162 13.20 32.51 -33.45
CA SER A 162 14.43 33.08 -34.03
C SER A 162 14.35 33.30 -35.54
N LEU A 163 13.40 32.67 -36.24
CA LEU A 163 13.22 32.82 -37.69
C LEU A 163 12.26 33.96 -38.08
N CYS A 164 11.37 34.40 -37.17
CA CYS A 164 10.53 35.57 -37.42
C CYS A 164 11.25 36.91 -37.20
N THR A 165 12.34 36.94 -36.43
CA THR A 165 13.09 38.18 -36.16
C THR A 165 14.06 38.54 -37.29
N THR A 166 14.51 37.57 -38.10
CA THR A 166 15.35 37.85 -39.28
C THR A 166 14.55 38.28 -40.50
N ALA A 167 13.26 37.92 -40.61
CA ALA A 167 12.40 38.37 -41.71
C ALA A 167 11.89 39.82 -41.53
N ALA A 168 11.87 40.35 -40.31
CA ALA A 168 11.46 41.73 -40.03
C ALA A 168 12.59 42.77 -40.18
N LEU A 169 13.85 42.33 -40.32
CA LEU A 169 15.01 43.20 -40.56
C LEU A 169 15.35 43.36 -42.05
N ALA A 170 14.66 42.66 -42.96
CA ALA A 170 14.89 42.71 -44.41
C ALA A 170 13.87 43.60 -45.16
N SER A 171 12.94 44.27 -44.47
CA SER A 171 11.87 45.07 -45.08
C SER A 171 11.83 46.54 -44.63
N GLY A 172 12.92 47.08 -44.09
CA GLY A 172 12.97 48.46 -43.61
C GLY A 172 14.34 49.11 -43.63
N CYS A 173 14.90 49.31 -44.84
CA CYS A 173 15.75 50.42 -45.30
C CYS A 173 16.45 50.03 -46.60
#